data_AF-A0A5S9LYU1-F1
#
_entry.id   AF-A0A5S9LYU1-F1
#
_cell.length_a   1.000
_cell.length_b   1.000
_cell.length_c   1.000
_cell.angle_alpha   90.00
_cell.angle_beta   90.00
_cell.angle_gamma   90.00
#
_symmetry.space_group_name_H-M   'P 1'
#
loop_
_entity.id
_entity.type
_entity.pdbx_description
1 polymer ?
#
loop_
_entity_poly.entity_id
_entity_poly.type
_entity_poly.pdbx_seq_one_letter_code
_entity_poly.pdbx_strand_id
1 'polypeptide(L)'
;MNLNNSKGKSIREQFCQLEDEQVIERVHVGDSDALDYLITKYRNFVRAKARSYFLIGADREDIVQEGMIGLYKSIRDFREDKLTSFKAFAELCITRQIITAIKTATRQKHIPLNSYVSLDKPIYDEESDRTLLDVISGAKALNPEDLIISKEEFDDIEMKDG
;
A
#
# COMPACT_ATOMS: atom_id res chain seq x y z
N MET A 1 -9.15 -21.13 54.70
CA MET A 1 -8.26 -20.13 54.06
C MET A 1 -7.79 -20.66 52.72
N ASN A 2 -8.33 -20.12 51.62
CA ASN A 2 -7.56 -19.55 50.53
C ASN A 2 -8.54 -19.04 49.46
N LEU A 3 -8.68 -17.71 49.44
CA LEU A 3 -9.35 -16.94 48.40
C LEU A 3 -8.42 -16.94 47.18
N ASN A 4 -8.87 -17.38 46.00
CA ASN A 4 -8.26 -17.00 44.71
C ASN A 4 -9.13 -17.40 43.50
N ASN A 5 -10.41 -17.03 43.49
CA ASN A 5 -11.19 -17.15 42.23
C ASN A 5 -12.19 -15.99 42.00
N SER A 6 -11.81 -14.76 42.37
CA SER A 6 -12.66 -13.56 42.20
C SER A 6 -12.05 -12.48 41.29
N LYS A 7 -10.87 -12.67 40.69
CA LYS A 7 -10.16 -11.59 39.95
C LYS A 7 -10.50 -11.51 38.45
N GLY A 8 -11.24 -12.47 37.90
CA GLY A 8 -11.55 -12.54 36.46
C GLY A 8 -12.78 -11.74 36.01
N LYS A 9 -13.52 -11.13 36.94
CA LYS A 9 -14.65 -10.24 36.67
C LYS A 9 -14.18 -8.79 36.78
N SER A 10 -13.91 -8.05 35.71
CA SER A 10 -13.41 -8.38 34.37
C SER A 10 -12.77 -7.06 33.96
N ILE A 11 -11.46 -6.98 33.74
CA ILE A 11 -10.76 -5.71 33.44
C ILE A 11 -11.46 -4.95 32.27
N ARG A 12 -12.09 -5.70 31.37
CA ARG A 12 -12.93 -5.17 30.30
C ARG A 12 -14.22 -4.48 30.77
N GLU A 13 -14.86 -4.96 31.82
CA GLU A 13 -16.03 -4.33 32.45
C GLU A 13 -15.67 -3.00 33.11
N GLN A 14 -14.43 -2.85 33.57
CA GLN A 14 -13.95 -1.58 34.14
C GLN A 14 -13.75 -0.53 33.05
N PHE A 15 -13.11 -0.89 31.94
CA PHE A 15 -12.86 0.05 30.84
C PHE A 15 -14.10 0.33 29.97
N CYS A 16 -15.10 -0.56 29.93
CA CYS A 16 -16.29 -0.33 29.10
C CYS A 16 -17.20 0.80 29.59
N GLN A 17 -17.06 1.21 30.85
CA GLN A 17 -17.80 2.33 31.44
C GLN A 17 -17.06 3.67 31.29
N LEU A 18 -15.86 3.66 30.70
CA LEU A 18 -15.04 4.86 30.49
C LEU A 18 -15.13 5.31 29.04
N GLU A 19 -15.01 6.62 28.84
CA GLU A 19 -14.77 7.19 27.51
C GLU A 19 -13.39 6.79 26.99
N ASP A 20 -13.22 6.74 25.66
CA ASP A 20 -11.96 6.29 25.06
C ASP A 20 -10.77 7.15 25.51
N GLU A 21 -10.97 8.46 25.61
CA GLU A 21 -9.99 9.44 26.06
C GLU A 21 -9.50 9.12 27.49
N GLN A 22 -10.38 8.70 28.38
CA GLN A 22 -10.03 8.30 29.75
C GLN A 22 -9.24 7.00 29.80
N VAL A 23 -9.52 6.06 28.89
CA VAL A 23 -8.74 4.81 28.78
C VAL A 23 -7.35 5.11 28.21
N ILE A 24 -7.24 6.05 27.27
CA ILE A 24 -5.97 6.48 26.67
C ILE A 24 -5.06 7.15 27.70
N GLU A 25 -5.60 8.00 28.59
CA GLU A 25 -4.86 8.55 29.73
C GLU A 25 -4.18 7.45 30.56
N ARG A 26 -4.85 6.31 30.75
CA ARG A 26 -4.27 5.15 31.44
C ARG A 26 -3.13 4.50 30.64
N VAL A 27 -3.27 4.42 29.32
CA VAL A 27 -2.18 3.95 28.45
C VAL A 27 -0.95 4.85 28.59
N HIS A 28 -1.13 6.18 28.67
CA HIS A 28 -0.02 7.12 28.82
C HIS A 28 0.74 6.99 30.15
N VAL A 29 0.09 6.50 31.21
CA VAL A 29 0.76 6.17 32.49
C VAL A 29 1.29 4.73 32.54
N GLY A 30 1.21 3.98 31.43
CA GLY A 30 1.82 2.66 31.28
C GLY A 30 0.88 1.47 31.57
N ASP A 31 -0.44 1.67 31.62
CA ASP A 31 -1.41 0.59 31.78
C ASP A 31 -1.52 -0.23 30.47
N SER A 32 -0.91 -1.43 30.46
CA SER A 32 -0.95 -2.33 29.31
C SER A 32 -2.34 -2.93 29.07
N ASP A 33 -3.13 -3.13 30.13
CA ASP A 33 -4.46 -3.72 29.99
C ASP A 33 -5.42 -2.73 29.31
N ALA A 34 -5.26 -1.43 29.59
CA ALA A 34 -5.97 -0.35 28.89
C ALA A 34 -5.65 -0.33 27.38
N LEU A 35 -4.39 -0.55 27.03
CA LEU A 35 -3.95 -0.63 25.63
C LEU A 35 -4.58 -1.84 24.93
N ASP A 36 -4.51 -3.02 25.55
CA ASP A 36 -5.09 -4.26 25.00
C ASP A 36 -6.60 -4.16 24.85
N TYR A 37 -7.26 -3.48 25.79
CA TYR A 37 -8.68 -3.16 25.72
C TYR A 37 -9.00 -2.31 24.47
N LEU A 38 -8.30 -1.19 24.27
CA LEU A 38 -8.52 -0.30 23.12
C LEU A 38 -8.22 -0.98 21.78
N ILE A 39 -7.10 -1.72 21.70
CA ILE A 39 -6.76 -2.53 20.52
C ILE A 39 -7.90 -3.48 20.19
N THR A 40 -8.45 -4.16 21.19
CA THR A 40 -9.54 -5.10 20.96
C THR A 40 -10.84 -4.39 20.56
N LYS A 41 -11.19 -3.30 21.26
CA LYS A 41 -12.40 -2.49 20.99
C LYS A 41 -12.44 -2.01 19.55
N TYR A 42 -11.30 -1.55 19.03
CA TYR A 42 -11.18 -0.97 17.69
C TYR A 42 -10.79 -1.96 16.58
N ARG A 43 -10.53 -3.23 16.90
CA ARG A 43 -10.10 -4.24 15.91
C ARG A 43 -11.05 -4.36 14.71
N ASN A 44 -12.36 -4.39 14.96
CA ASN A 44 -13.36 -4.49 13.89
C ASN A 44 -13.50 -3.19 13.10
N PHE A 45 -13.23 -2.04 13.74
CA PHE A 45 -13.17 -0.76 13.06
C PHE A 45 -12.00 -0.70 12.08
N VAL A 46 -10.81 -1.16 12.49
CA VAL A 46 -9.64 -1.29 11.60
C VAL A 46 -9.96 -2.20 10.42
N ARG A 47 -10.50 -3.40 10.68
CA ARG A 47 -10.92 -4.32 9.61
C ARG A 47 -11.90 -3.67 8.65
N ALA A 48 -12.88 -2.92 9.17
CA ALA A 48 -13.87 -2.26 8.35
C ALA A 48 -13.24 -1.23 7.39
N LYS A 49 -12.25 -0.47 7.87
CA LYS A 49 -11.50 0.51 7.05
C LYS A 49 -10.56 -0.18 6.07
N ALA A 50 -9.91 -1.27 6.45
CA ALA A 50 -9.01 -2.03 5.57
C ALA A 50 -9.71 -2.64 4.35
N ARG A 51 -11.01 -2.99 4.45
CA ARG A 51 -11.77 -3.63 3.36
C ARG A 51 -11.79 -2.86 2.03
N SER A 52 -11.66 -1.54 2.05
CA SER A 52 -11.66 -0.72 0.83
C SER A 52 -10.31 -0.67 0.11
N TYR A 53 -9.28 -1.31 0.67
CA TYR A 53 -7.92 -1.29 0.16
C TYR A 53 -7.48 -2.69 -0.28
N PHE A 54 -6.59 -2.71 -1.27
CA PHE A 54 -6.04 -3.94 -1.82
C PHE A 54 -4.61 -3.69 -2.28
N LEU A 55 -3.74 -4.68 -2.08
CA LEU A 55 -2.36 -4.70 -2.56
C LEU A 55 -2.17 -6.01 -3.32
N ILE A 56 -1.79 -5.89 -4.59
CA ILE A 56 -1.55 -7.06 -5.45
C ILE A 56 -0.39 -7.86 -4.87
N GLY A 57 -0.59 -9.17 -4.72
CA GLY A 57 0.41 -10.09 -4.18
C GLY A 57 0.53 -10.11 -2.66
N ALA A 58 -0.36 -9.41 -1.94
CA ALA A 58 -0.44 -9.44 -0.48
C ALA A 58 -1.82 -9.93 0.01
N ASP A 59 -1.85 -10.47 1.22
CA ASP A 59 -3.08 -10.94 1.85
C ASP A 59 -3.87 -9.76 2.42
N ARG A 60 -5.19 -9.94 2.54
CA ARG A 60 -6.03 -8.94 3.23
C ARG A 60 -5.60 -8.71 4.67
N GLU A 61 -5.07 -9.74 5.33
CA GLU A 61 -4.56 -9.60 6.70
C GLU A 61 -3.33 -8.70 6.76
N ASP A 62 -2.51 -8.59 5.71
CA ASP A 62 -1.37 -7.65 5.68
C ASP A 62 -1.86 -6.19 5.75
N ILE A 63 -2.93 -5.88 5.00
CA ILE A 63 -3.57 -4.57 5.04
C ILE A 63 -4.18 -4.29 6.42
N VAL A 64 -4.79 -5.31 7.03
CA VAL A 64 -5.34 -5.19 8.39
C VAL A 64 -4.21 -4.93 9.39
N GLN A 65 -3.07 -5.61 9.28
CA GLN A 65 -1.92 -5.40 10.16
C GLN A 65 -1.39 -3.97 10.06
N GLU A 66 -1.25 -3.43 8.84
CA GLU A 66 -0.89 -2.02 8.65
C GLU A 66 -1.92 -1.08 9.29
N GLY A 67 -3.22 -1.38 9.15
CA GLY A 67 -4.26 -0.65 9.87
C GLY A 67 -4.11 -0.73 11.40
N MET A 68 -3.77 -1.90 11.95
CA MET A 68 -3.55 -2.09 13.38
C MET A 68 -2.34 -1.30 13.89
N ILE A 69 -1.26 -1.21 13.09
CA ILE A 69 -0.11 -0.34 13.38
C ILE A 69 -0.55 1.13 13.46
N GLY A 70 -1.43 1.55 12.54
CA GLY A 70 -2.00 2.90 12.54
C GLY A 70 -2.83 3.19 13.80
N LEU A 71 -3.64 2.23 14.24
CA LEU A 71 -4.40 2.31 15.50
C LEU A 71 -3.48 2.38 16.72
N TYR A 72 -2.45 1.54 16.79
CA TYR A 72 -1.50 1.56 17.90
C TYR A 72 -0.81 2.94 18.02
N LYS A 73 -0.35 3.49 16.90
CA LYS A 73 0.21 4.84 16.86
C LYS A 73 -0.81 5.89 17.30
N SER A 74 -2.07 5.78 16.87
CA SER A 74 -3.09 6.75 17.29
C SER A 74 -3.39 6.70 18.78
N ILE A 75 -3.43 5.50 19.40
CA ILE A 75 -3.62 5.35 20.85
C ILE A 75 -2.47 6.04 21.59
N ARG A 76 -1.23 5.81 21.16
CA ARG A 76 -0.03 6.35 21.79
C ARG A 76 0.14 7.86 21.61
N ASP A 77 -0.26 8.40 20.46
CA ASP A 77 0.04 9.78 20.06
C ASP A 77 -1.16 10.74 20.23
N PHE A 78 -2.33 10.23 20.64
CA PHE A 78 -3.52 11.05 20.86
C PHE A 78 -3.30 12.01 22.03
N ARG A 79 -3.84 13.23 21.91
CA ARG A 79 -3.89 14.21 23.00
C ARG A 79 -5.28 14.85 22.98
N GLU A 80 -5.92 14.89 24.14
CA GLU A 80 -7.30 15.37 24.32
C GLU A 80 -7.44 16.89 24.15
N ASP A 81 -6.33 17.63 24.17
CA ASP A 81 -6.30 19.08 23.90
C ASP A 81 -6.70 19.46 22.46
N LYS A 82 -6.82 18.47 21.57
CA LYS A 82 -7.28 18.64 20.19
C LYS A 82 -8.80 18.46 20.14
N LEU A 83 -9.52 19.40 19.51
CA LEU A 83 -10.98 19.44 19.33
C LEU A 83 -11.58 18.27 18.49
N THR A 84 -10.98 17.09 18.50
CA THR A 84 -11.38 15.92 17.71
C THR A 84 -11.50 14.71 18.62
N SER A 85 -12.56 13.92 18.46
CA SER A 85 -12.70 12.68 19.21
C SER A 85 -11.60 11.68 18.83
N PHE A 86 -11.23 10.81 19.78
CA PHE A 86 -10.23 9.79 19.52
C PHE A 86 -10.59 8.94 18.29
N LYS A 87 -11.85 8.57 18.12
CA LYS A 87 -12.32 7.77 16.99
C LYS A 87 -12.01 8.44 15.64
N ALA A 88 -12.22 9.75 15.50
CA ALA A 88 -11.94 10.48 14.28
C ALA A 88 -10.42 10.56 14.01
N PHE A 89 -9.63 10.78 15.07
CA PHE A 89 -8.17 10.77 14.97
C PHE A 89 -7.62 9.39 14.58
N ALA A 90 -8.12 8.31 15.21
CA ALA A 90 -7.76 6.95 14.90
C ALA A 90 -8.08 6.61 13.44
N GLU A 91 -9.26 7.00 12.95
CA GLU A 91 -9.64 6.80 11.55
C GLU A 91 -8.61 7.40 10.57
N LEU A 92 -8.18 8.63 10.84
CA LEU A 92 -7.19 9.32 10.04
C LEU A 92 -5.85 8.57 10.03
N CYS A 93 -5.38 8.14 11.20
CA CYS A 93 -4.11 7.44 11.36
C CYS A 93 -4.11 6.05 10.72
N ILE A 94 -5.17 5.26 10.95
CA ILE A 94 -5.37 3.92 10.35
C ILE A 94 -5.32 4.03 8.82
N THR A 95 -6.11 4.95 8.27
CA THR A 95 -6.21 5.14 6.82
C THR A 95 -4.88 5.58 6.22
N ARG A 96 -4.19 6.53 6.86
CA ARG A 96 -2.87 6.99 6.42
C ARG A 96 -1.83 5.87 6.46
N GLN A 97 -1.81 5.05 7.51
CA GLN A 97 -0.86 3.95 7.63
C GLN A 97 -1.06 2.93 6.50
N ILE A 98 -2.31 2.52 6.24
CA ILE A 98 -2.64 1.61 5.13
C ILE A 98 -2.18 2.18 3.78
N ILE A 99 -2.55 3.43 3.48
CA ILE A 99 -2.16 4.08 2.22
C ILE A 99 -0.64 4.18 2.08
N THR A 100 0.05 4.50 3.18
CA THR A 100 1.51 4.63 3.19
C THR A 100 2.18 3.28 2.92
N ALA A 101 1.69 2.20 3.53
CA ALA A 101 2.19 0.85 3.29
C ALA A 101 2.02 0.44 1.82
N ILE A 102 0.82 0.64 1.26
CA ILE A 102 0.55 0.37 -0.16
C ILE A 102 1.48 1.18 -1.06
N LYS A 103 1.57 2.49 -0.85
CA LYS A 103 2.46 3.36 -1.63
C LYS A 103 3.93 2.96 -1.53
N THR A 104 4.35 2.44 -0.38
CA THR A 104 5.73 2.00 -0.15
C THR A 104 6.00 0.68 -0.88
N ALA A 105 5.08 -0.27 -0.81
CA ALA A 105 5.18 -1.57 -1.48
C ALA A 105 5.09 -1.44 -3.02
N THR A 106 4.24 -0.54 -3.52
CA THR A 106 4.11 -0.24 -4.95
C THR A 106 5.10 0.83 -5.42
N ARG A 107 6.02 1.26 -4.55
CA ARG A 107 7.05 2.22 -4.94
C ARG A 107 8.02 1.53 -5.88
N GLN A 108 7.80 1.85 -7.15
CA GLN A 108 8.57 1.56 -8.34
C GLN A 108 10.03 2.07 -8.28
N LYS A 109 10.81 1.71 -7.25
CA LYS A 109 12.24 2.07 -7.11
C LYS A 109 13.11 1.35 -8.17
N HIS A 110 12.55 0.38 -8.90
CA HIS A 110 13.23 -0.40 -9.94
C HIS A 110 12.58 -0.36 -11.34
N ILE A 111 11.59 0.50 -11.66
CA ILE A 111 11.12 0.61 -13.07
C ILE A 111 12.29 0.85 -14.02
N PRO A 112 13.17 1.84 -13.78
CA PRO A 112 14.22 2.13 -14.76
C PRO A 112 15.24 0.98 -14.89
N LEU A 113 15.38 0.12 -13.87
CA LEU A 113 16.33 -1.00 -13.89
C LEU A 113 15.75 -2.26 -14.55
N ASN A 114 14.44 -2.50 -14.46
CA ASN A 114 13.80 -3.73 -14.94
C ASN A 114 13.11 -3.58 -16.30
N SER A 115 12.98 -2.36 -16.83
CA SER A 115 12.57 -2.09 -18.20
C SER A 115 13.75 -1.71 -19.10
N TYR A 116 14.96 -2.19 -18.79
CA TYR A 116 16.11 -1.98 -19.66
C TYR A 116 15.88 -2.77 -20.95
N VAL A 117 15.70 -2.04 -22.05
CA VAL A 117 15.78 -2.61 -23.38
C VAL A 117 17.22 -2.40 -23.84
N SER A 118 17.96 -3.49 -24.02
CA SER A 118 19.34 -3.41 -24.50
C SER A 118 19.35 -2.76 -25.89
N LEU A 119 20.15 -1.70 -26.03
CA LEU A 119 20.33 -1.04 -27.32
C LEU A 119 21.07 -1.93 -28.32
N ASP A 120 21.79 -2.94 -27.83
CA ASP A 120 22.56 -3.92 -28.60
C ASP A 120 21.75 -5.20 -28.90
N LYS A 121 20.49 -5.31 -28.46
CA LYS A 121 19.65 -6.47 -28.78
C LYS A 121 19.09 -6.32 -30.21
N PRO A 122 19.09 -7.40 -31.02
CA PRO A 122 18.35 -7.45 -32.28
C PRO A 122 16.88 -7.03 -32.08
N ILE A 123 16.38 -6.13 -32.94
CA ILE A 123 14.96 -5.70 -32.91
C ILE A 123 14.05 -6.75 -33.56
N TYR A 124 14.60 -7.46 -34.54
CA TYR A 124 13.92 -8.54 -35.26
C TYR A 124 14.41 -9.91 -34.74
N ASP A 125 14.03 -11.00 -35.42
CA ASP A 125 14.40 -12.38 -35.04
C ASP A 125 15.90 -12.57 -34.74
N GLU A 126 16.28 -13.63 -34.02
CA GLU A 126 17.62 -13.87 -33.47
C GLU A 126 18.74 -13.96 -34.53
N GLU A 127 18.39 -14.08 -35.82
CA GLU A 127 19.32 -13.99 -36.97
C GLU A 127 19.58 -12.55 -37.47
N SER A 128 18.92 -11.53 -36.92
CA SER A 128 19.09 -10.14 -37.35
C SER A 128 20.23 -9.44 -36.62
N ASP A 129 21.20 -8.91 -37.37
CA ASP A 129 22.28 -8.08 -36.81
C ASP A 129 21.85 -6.64 -36.45
N ARG A 130 20.58 -6.27 -36.69
CA ARG A 130 20.12 -4.88 -36.57
C ARG A 130 19.60 -4.57 -35.17
N THR A 131 20.27 -3.65 -34.49
CA THR A 131 20.00 -3.30 -33.09
C THR A 131 19.20 -2.00 -32.96
N LEU A 132 18.62 -1.74 -31.78
CA LEU A 132 17.95 -0.47 -31.48
C LEU A 132 18.88 0.74 -31.63
N LEU A 133 20.17 0.55 -31.35
CA LEU A 133 21.19 1.56 -31.56
C LEU A 133 21.26 1.97 -33.04
N ASP A 134 21.16 1.02 -33.97
CA ASP A 134 21.27 1.28 -35.41
C ASP A 134 20.07 2.03 -35.97
N VAL A 135 18.88 1.82 -35.39
CA VAL A 135 17.66 2.53 -35.79
C VAL A 135 17.68 3.97 -35.28
N ILE A 136 18.07 4.17 -34.02
CA ILE A 136 18.12 5.51 -33.40
C ILE A 136 19.29 6.33 -33.98
N SER A 137 20.45 5.71 -34.20
CA SER A 137 21.62 6.36 -34.81
C SER A 137 21.50 6.49 -36.33
N GLY A 138 20.67 5.64 -36.95
CA GLY A 138 20.32 5.66 -38.37
C GLY A 138 19.33 6.76 -38.76
N ALA A 139 18.79 7.53 -37.80
CA ALA A 139 18.00 8.72 -38.05
C ALA A 139 18.80 9.90 -38.64
N LYS A 140 19.83 9.62 -39.46
CA LYS A 140 20.25 10.53 -40.51
C LYS A 140 19.13 10.56 -41.55
N ALA A 141 18.20 11.48 -41.34
CA ALA A 141 17.25 12.01 -42.32
C ALA A 141 16.77 10.98 -43.37
N LEU A 142 15.95 10.01 -42.95
CA LEU A 142 15.08 9.34 -43.92
C LEU A 142 14.14 10.42 -44.46
N ASN A 143 14.13 10.63 -45.78
CA ASN A 143 13.20 11.58 -46.36
C ASN A 143 11.78 11.12 -46.01
N PRO A 144 10.88 12.06 -45.66
CA PRO A 144 9.51 11.70 -45.29
C PRO A 144 8.77 10.91 -46.38
N GLU A 145 9.19 11.03 -47.65
CA GLU A 145 8.72 10.23 -48.78
C GLU A 145 9.08 8.73 -48.63
N ASP A 146 10.33 8.42 -48.28
CA ASP A 146 10.79 7.03 -48.10
C ASP A 146 10.07 6.33 -46.94
N LEU A 147 9.73 7.09 -45.89
CA LEU A 147 8.97 6.59 -44.74
C LEU A 147 7.53 6.23 -45.13
N ILE A 148 6.88 7.03 -45.99
CA ILE A 148 5.52 6.76 -46.45
C ILE A 148 5.50 5.55 -47.39
N ILE A 149 6.44 5.46 -48.32
CA ILE A 149 6.54 4.32 -49.27
C ILE A 149 6.75 3.01 -48.49
N SER A 150 7.66 3.00 -47.51
CA SER A 150 7.92 1.80 -46.70
C SER A 150 6.70 1.34 -45.88
N LYS A 151 5.83 2.28 -45.51
CA LYS A 151 4.60 1.99 -44.78
C LYS A 151 3.51 1.43 -45.69
N GLU A 152 3.36 2.00 -46.89
CA GLU A 152 2.41 1.51 -47.90
C GLU A 152 2.76 0.10 -48.38
N GLU A 153 4.06 -0.21 -48.58
CA GLU A 153 4.49 -1.58 -48.92
C GLU A 153 4.18 -2.59 -47.80
N PHE A 154 4.29 -2.18 -46.52
CA PHE A 154 4.00 -3.05 -45.39
C PHE A 154 2.50 -3.33 -45.27
N ASP A 155 1.67 -2.30 -45.43
CA ASP A 155 0.21 -2.42 -45.42
C ASP A 155 -0.29 -3.30 -46.60
N ASP A 156 0.36 -3.21 -47.78
CA ASP A 156 0.04 -4.04 -48.96
C ASP A 156 0.41 -5.52 -48.79
N ILE A 157 1.46 -5.82 -48.01
CA ILE A 157 1.85 -7.20 -47.68
C ILE A 157 0.85 -7.79 -46.66
N GLU A 158 0.47 -7.03 -45.63
CA GLU A 158 -0.54 -7.48 -44.66
C GLU A 158 -1.91 -7.72 -45.30
N MET A 159 -2.28 -6.95 -46.33
CA MET A 159 -3.54 -7.11 -47.07
C MET A 159 -3.54 -8.30 -48.03
N LYS A 160 -2.37 -8.84 -48.42
CA LYS A 160 -2.25 -9.99 -49.32
C LYS A 160 -2.22 -11.33 -48.59
N ASP A 161 -1.84 -11.34 -47.32
CA ASP A 161 -1.75 -12.54 -46.49
C ASP A 161 -2.98 -12.75 -45.58
N GLY A 162 -4.07 -11.99 -45.79
CA GLY A 162 -5.40 -12.16 -45.18
C GLY A 162 -6.48 -12.55 -46.19
#